data_AF-A0A3D2SW82-F1
#
_entry.id   AF-A0A3D2SW82-F1
#
_cell.length_a   1.000
_cell.length_b   1.000
_cell.length_c   1.000
_cell.angle_alpha   90.00
_cell.angle_beta   90.00
_cell.angle_gamma   90.00
#
_symmetry.space_group_name_H-M   'P 1'
#
loop_
_entity.id
_entity.type
_entity.pdbx_description
1 polymer ?
#
loop_
_entity_poly.entity_id
_entity_poly.type
_entity_poly.pdbx_seq_one_letter_code
_entity_poly.pdbx_strand_id
1 'polypeptide(L)'
;MKQASLLAMAFAIGLGAVTALSAQENSQVRQFNTVKQKLAAGERVIGGTVSTADPEIYCSMANAGFDFTWIEMQHSALSYSDVARMIWACRGASAIPFIRVPDATEGDIQKATDIGALGIIVPMVDNVEKIRNAVTYA
;
A
#
# COMPACT_ATOMS: atom_id res chain seq x y z
N MET A 1 -3.14 44.33 70.66
CA MET A 1 -2.56 45.69 70.49
C MET A 1 -1.72 45.72 69.23
N LYS A 2 -2.04 46.63 68.30
CA LYS A 2 -1.20 47.23 67.23
C LYS A 2 -0.72 46.30 66.10
N GLN A 3 -1.23 46.47 64.87
CA GLN A 3 -0.70 47.32 63.76
C GLN A 3 0.65 46.79 63.22
N ALA A 4 1.02 46.72 61.94
CA ALA A 4 0.52 47.15 60.63
C ALA A 4 1.29 46.30 59.58
N SER A 5 0.67 45.75 58.53
CA SER A 5 0.62 46.26 57.15
C SER A 5 1.97 46.54 56.44
N LEU A 6 2.21 45.79 55.34
CA LEU A 6 2.67 46.18 53.98
C LEU A 6 3.86 45.37 53.38
N LEU A 7 3.56 44.70 52.25
CA LEU A 7 4.34 44.52 51.00
C LEU A 7 5.76 43.90 51.08
N ALA A 8 6.22 42.99 50.21
CA ALA A 8 5.91 42.75 48.80
C ALA A 8 6.50 41.40 48.29
N MET A 9 6.00 40.99 47.11
CA MET A 9 6.67 40.23 46.05
C MET A 9 6.97 38.73 46.24
N ALA A 10 6.01 37.94 45.75
CA ALA A 10 6.16 36.98 44.65
C ALA A 10 7.36 36.02 44.64
N PHE A 11 7.06 34.72 44.75
CA PHE A 11 7.47 33.72 43.75
C PHE A 11 6.56 32.49 43.87
N ALA A 12 5.50 32.46 43.08
CA ALA A 12 4.78 31.23 42.79
C ALA A 12 5.61 30.43 41.79
N ILE A 13 6.40 29.47 42.27
CA ILE A 13 7.02 28.48 41.38
C ILE A 13 5.91 27.54 40.96
N GLY A 14 5.39 27.84 39.77
CA GLY A 14 4.26 27.19 39.15
C GLY A 14 4.49 25.70 38.98
N LEU A 15 3.42 24.98 39.26
CA LEU A 15 3.08 23.62 38.93
C LEU A 15 3.02 23.42 37.39
N GLY A 16 4.12 23.74 36.68
CA GLY A 16 4.15 23.88 35.22
C GLY A 16 5.04 22.89 34.47
N ALA A 17 5.65 21.91 35.17
CA ALA A 17 6.65 21.02 34.57
C ALA A 17 6.11 19.65 34.14
N VAL A 18 4.78 19.43 34.14
CA VAL A 18 4.19 18.13 33.75
C VAL A 18 3.49 18.18 32.38
N THR A 19 3.36 19.34 31.75
CA THR A 19 2.67 19.50 30.44
C THR A 19 3.64 19.58 29.26
N ALA A 20 4.58 18.65 29.18
CA ALA A 20 5.27 18.36 27.94
C ALA A 20 5.31 16.83 27.74
N LEU A 21 4.14 16.20 27.83
CA LEU A 21 3.93 14.94 27.15
C LEU A 21 4.08 15.24 25.66
N SER A 22 5.24 14.90 25.12
CA SER A 22 5.52 14.97 23.69
C SER A 22 4.39 14.21 22.98
N ALA A 23 3.48 14.95 22.36
CA ALA A 23 2.64 14.42 21.30
C ALA A 23 3.60 14.08 20.16
N GLN A 24 4.17 12.88 20.24
CA GLN A 24 4.84 12.27 19.11
C GLN A 24 3.70 11.98 18.12
N GLU A 25 3.43 12.92 17.23
CA GLU A 25 2.60 12.68 16.06
C GLU A 25 3.23 11.51 15.33
N ASN A 26 2.63 10.34 15.55
CA ASN A 26 2.94 9.15 14.81
C ASN A 26 2.46 9.44 13.39
N SER A 27 3.35 9.95 12.53
CA SER A 27 3.08 10.14 11.12
C SER A 27 2.95 8.76 10.49
N GLN A 28 1.81 8.13 10.70
CA GLN A 28 1.47 6.85 10.13
C GLN A 28 1.59 7.00 8.63
N VAL A 29 2.59 6.33 8.04
CA VAL A 29 2.78 6.31 6.59
C VAL A 29 1.46 5.87 5.97
N ARG A 30 0.85 6.73 5.14
CA ARG A 30 -0.40 6.38 4.47
C ARG A 30 -0.15 5.17 3.58
N GLN A 31 -0.61 3.99 4.02
CA GLN A 31 -0.57 2.80 3.19
C GLN A 31 -1.71 2.84 2.19
N PHE A 32 -1.40 3.01 0.91
CA PHE A 32 -2.42 3.06 -0.14
C PHE A 32 -2.90 1.67 -0.57
N ASN A 33 -2.10 0.64 -0.33
CA ASN A 33 -2.47 -0.73 -0.66
C ASN A 33 -3.34 -1.33 0.46
N THR A 34 -4.65 -1.34 0.25
CA THR A 34 -5.65 -1.88 1.18
C THR A 34 -5.49 -3.39 1.41
N VAL A 35 -5.02 -4.14 0.41
CA VAL A 35 -4.71 -5.58 0.55
C VAL A 35 -3.62 -5.78 1.59
N LYS A 36 -2.55 -4.98 1.54
CA LYS A 36 -1.45 -5.03 2.52
C LYS A 36 -1.96 -4.71 3.94
N GLN A 37 -2.88 -3.75 4.08
CA GLN A 37 -3.50 -3.42 5.36
C GLN A 37 -4.33 -4.58 5.92
N LYS A 38 -5.21 -5.18 5.10
CA LYS A 38 -6.03 -6.33 5.48
C LYS A 38 -5.19 -7.52 5.91
N LEU A 39 -4.16 -7.86 5.12
CA LEU A 39 -3.23 -8.94 5.46
C LEU A 39 -2.49 -8.68 6.78
N ALA A 40 -2.06 -7.44 7.04
CA ALA A 40 -1.42 -7.06 8.30
C ALA A 40 -2.37 -7.16 9.50
N ALA A 41 -3.67 -6.96 9.29
CA ALA A 41 -4.71 -7.16 10.30
C ALA A 41 -5.13 -8.63 10.48
N GLY A 42 -4.56 -9.57 9.72
CA GLY A 42 -4.94 -10.99 9.74
C GLY A 42 -6.28 -11.28 9.05
N GLU A 43 -6.79 -10.34 8.26
CA GLU A 43 -8.02 -10.50 7.49
C GLU A 43 -7.78 -11.31 6.21
N ARG A 44 -8.86 -11.91 5.69
CA ARG A 44 -8.85 -12.59 4.40
C ARG A 44 -8.93 -11.57 3.27
N VAL A 45 -8.27 -11.87 2.16
CA VAL A 45 -8.35 -11.10 0.92
C VAL A 45 -8.79 -12.01 -0.24
N ILE A 46 -9.68 -11.53 -1.08
CA ILE A 46 -10.27 -12.28 -2.20
C ILE A 46 -9.86 -11.61 -3.51
N GLY A 47 -9.27 -12.40 -4.42
CA GLY A 47 -8.81 -11.93 -5.73
C GLY A 47 -9.70 -12.40 -6.87
N GLY A 48 -9.84 -11.54 -7.90
CA GLY A 48 -10.48 -11.89 -9.17
C GLY A 48 -9.45 -11.93 -10.30
N THR A 49 -9.40 -13.03 -11.07
CA THR A 49 -8.44 -13.19 -12.16
C THR A 49 -8.92 -12.56 -13.47
N VAL A 50 -8.01 -11.84 -14.15
CA VAL A 50 -8.23 -11.24 -15.47
C VAL A 50 -7.12 -11.73 -16.41
N SER A 51 -7.52 -12.29 -17.55
CA SER A 51 -6.61 -12.83 -18.57
C SER A 51 -6.93 -12.36 -20.00
N THR A 52 -7.83 -11.39 -20.14
CA THR A 52 -8.21 -10.77 -21.42
C THR A 52 -7.66 -9.34 -21.49
N ALA A 53 -7.36 -8.85 -22.70
CA ALA A 53 -6.87 -7.49 -22.92
C ALA A 53 -7.99 -6.44 -23.00
N ASP A 54 -9.16 -6.73 -22.43
CA ASP A 54 -10.36 -5.91 -22.55
C ASP A 54 -10.49 -4.99 -21.32
N PRO A 55 -10.36 -3.65 -21.49
CA PRO A 55 -10.49 -2.72 -20.38
C PRO A 55 -11.88 -2.72 -19.73
N GLU A 56 -12.97 -2.99 -20.45
CA GLU A 56 -14.32 -3.01 -19.87
C GLU A 56 -14.51 -4.22 -18.96
N ILE A 57 -13.99 -5.38 -19.37
CA ILE A 57 -13.96 -6.59 -18.54
C ILE A 57 -13.10 -6.34 -17.30
N TYR A 58 -11.92 -5.75 -17.46
CA TYR A 58 -11.06 -5.39 -16.34
C TYR A 58 -11.76 -4.43 -15.37
N CYS A 59 -12.39 -3.35 -15.87
CA CYS A 59 -13.09 -2.39 -15.03
C CYS A 59 -14.24 -3.04 -14.25
N SER A 60 -14.99 -3.92 -14.90
CA SER A 60 -16.10 -4.65 -14.28
C SER A 60 -15.60 -5.54 -13.15
N MET A 61 -14.52 -6.31 -13.41
CA MET A 61 -13.90 -7.16 -12.40
C MET A 61 -13.31 -6.35 -11.24
N ALA A 62 -12.59 -5.27 -11.52
CA ALA A 62 -11.95 -4.44 -10.50
C ALA A 62 -12.95 -3.74 -9.55
N ASN A 63 -14.21 -3.59 -9.98
CA ASN A 63 -15.30 -3.02 -9.18
C ASN A 63 -16.33 -4.06 -8.68
N ALA A 64 -16.10 -5.35 -8.91
CA ALA A 64 -17.02 -6.43 -8.53
C ALA A 64 -16.98 -6.81 -7.04
N GLY A 65 -16.26 -6.03 -6.20
CA GLY A 65 -16.11 -6.30 -4.77
C GLY A 65 -14.91 -7.19 -4.39
N PHE A 66 -13.99 -7.45 -5.32
CA PHE A 66 -12.70 -8.08 -5.02
C PHE A 66 -11.76 -7.11 -4.30
N ASP A 67 -10.84 -7.66 -3.49
CA ASP A 67 -9.79 -6.89 -2.84
C ASP A 67 -8.65 -6.56 -3.81
N PHE A 68 -8.39 -7.46 -4.76
CA PHE A 68 -7.39 -7.27 -5.80
C PHE A 68 -7.78 -7.95 -7.12
N THR A 69 -7.27 -7.42 -8.22
CA THR A 69 -7.29 -8.13 -9.49
C THR A 69 -6.00 -8.89 -9.66
N TRP A 70 -6.06 -10.17 -10.01
CA TRP A 70 -4.92 -10.96 -10.49
C TRP A 70 -4.86 -10.81 -12.00
N ILE A 71 -4.01 -9.92 -12.49
CA ILE A 71 -3.77 -9.76 -13.93
C ILE A 71 -2.76 -10.80 -14.36
N GLU A 72 -3.21 -11.74 -15.19
CA GLU A 72 -2.48 -12.95 -15.49
C GLU A 72 -1.57 -12.78 -16.71
N MET A 73 -0.25 -12.65 -16.55
CA MET A 73 0.68 -12.54 -17.69
C MET A 73 1.57 -13.78 -17.89
N GLN A 74 1.56 -14.78 -17.00
CA GLN A 74 2.41 -15.97 -17.16
C GLN A 74 1.87 -16.93 -18.22
N HIS A 75 0.54 -17.06 -18.31
CA HIS A 75 -0.13 -18.03 -19.17
C HIS A 75 -1.20 -17.40 -20.07
N SER A 76 -1.19 -16.08 -20.23
CA SER A 76 -2.03 -15.38 -21.20
C SER A 76 -1.18 -14.72 -22.29
N ALA A 77 -1.85 -14.13 -23.28
CA ALA A 77 -1.20 -13.35 -24.33
C ALA A 77 -1.06 -11.86 -23.97
N LEU A 78 -1.30 -11.47 -22.72
CA LEU A 78 -1.23 -10.07 -22.30
C LEU A 78 0.19 -9.50 -22.40
N SER A 79 0.30 -8.35 -23.07
CA SER A 79 1.50 -7.53 -23.06
C SER A 79 1.46 -6.50 -21.92
N TYR A 80 2.61 -5.94 -21.55
CA TYR A 80 2.66 -4.82 -20.59
C TYR A 80 1.85 -3.60 -21.06
N SER A 81 1.75 -3.36 -22.38
CA SER A 81 0.90 -2.29 -22.92
C SER A 81 -0.59 -2.55 -22.72
N ASP A 82 -1.04 -3.81 -22.82
CA ASP A 82 -2.43 -4.17 -22.55
C ASP A 82 -2.75 -3.93 -21.07
N VAL A 83 -1.85 -4.38 -20.19
CA VAL A 83 -2.03 -4.23 -18.74
C VAL A 83 -2.01 -2.77 -18.31
N ALA A 84 -1.09 -1.96 -18.83
CA ALA A 84 -1.07 -0.52 -18.57
C ALA A 84 -2.39 0.14 -19.00
N ARG A 85 -2.89 -0.21 -20.20
CA ARG A 85 -4.17 0.32 -20.70
C ARG A 85 -5.35 -0.07 -19.81
N MET A 86 -5.40 -1.31 -19.32
CA MET A 86 -6.42 -1.78 -18.38
C MET A 86 -6.37 -1.00 -17.06
N ILE A 87 -5.21 -0.95 -16.41
CA ILE A 87 -5.02 -0.24 -15.12
C ILE A 87 -5.39 1.25 -15.26
N TRP A 88 -4.96 1.90 -16.35
CA TRP A 88 -5.25 3.32 -16.57
C TRP A 88 -6.71 3.60 -16.95
N ALA A 89 -7.40 2.66 -17.60
CA ALA A 89 -8.82 2.80 -17.90
C ALA A 89 -9.70 2.75 -16.64
N CYS A 90 -9.30 1.98 -15.62
CA CYS A 90 -10.03 1.86 -14.36
C CYS A 90 -9.33 2.50 -13.15
N ARG A 91 -8.76 3.69 -13.34
CA ARG A 91 -8.13 4.41 -12.21
C ARG A 91 -9.14 4.66 -11.10
N GLY A 92 -8.78 4.28 -9.89
CA GLY A 92 -9.64 4.43 -8.71
C GLY A 92 -10.64 3.30 -8.50
N ALA A 93 -10.53 2.19 -9.23
CA ALA A 93 -11.27 0.97 -8.94
C ALA A 93 -11.05 0.49 -7.49
N SER A 94 -12.03 -0.22 -6.94
CA SER A 94 -11.96 -0.72 -5.56
C SER A 94 -10.87 -1.77 -5.35
N ALA A 95 -10.65 -2.64 -6.33
CA ALA A 95 -9.66 -3.71 -6.24
C ALA A 95 -8.25 -3.20 -6.59
N ILE A 96 -7.26 -3.61 -5.81
CA ILE A 96 -5.85 -3.25 -6.04
C ILE A 96 -5.29 -4.05 -7.25
N PRO A 97 -4.57 -3.41 -8.20
CA PRO A 97 -4.00 -4.12 -9.34
C PRO A 97 -2.78 -4.95 -8.94
N PHE A 98 -2.92 -6.28 -8.97
CA PHE A 98 -1.80 -7.20 -8.85
C PHE A 98 -1.49 -7.80 -10.22
N ILE A 99 -0.20 -7.91 -10.55
CA ILE A 99 0.24 -8.54 -11.80
C ILE A 99 0.99 -9.83 -11.47
N ARG A 100 0.56 -10.97 -12.04
CA ARG A 100 1.43 -12.13 -12.16
C ARG A 100 2.30 -11.95 -13.38
N VAL A 101 3.55 -11.57 -13.14
CA VAL A 101 4.56 -11.34 -14.18
C VAL A 101 4.92 -12.65 -14.90
N PRO A 102 5.42 -12.60 -16.14
CA PRO A 102 5.88 -13.78 -16.87
C PRO A 102 6.98 -14.56 -16.13
N ASP A 103 7.95 -13.83 -15.57
CA ASP A 103 8.97 -14.37 -14.66
C ASP A 103 9.51 -13.26 -13.72
N ALA A 104 10.38 -13.64 -12.78
CA ALA A 104 10.97 -12.75 -11.77
C ALA A 104 12.21 -11.97 -12.27
N THR A 105 12.25 -11.58 -13.54
CA THR A 105 13.38 -10.81 -14.08
C THR A 105 13.29 -9.35 -13.66
N GLU A 106 14.42 -8.64 -13.56
CA GLU A 106 14.44 -7.22 -13.23
C GLU A 106 13.51 -6.40 -14.15
N GLY A 107 13.59 -6.65 -15.46
CA GLY A 107 12.77 -5.96 -16.44
C GLY A 107 11.29 -6.29 -16.36
N ASP A 108 10.90 -7.48 -15.87
CA ASP A 108 9.48 -7.82 -15.68
C ASP A 108 8.91 -7.14 -14.44
N ILE A 109 9.65 -7.17 -13.34
CA ILE A 109 9.25 -6.55 -12.07
C ILE A 109 9.15 -5.03 -12.23
N GLN A 110 10.18 -4.37 -12.78
CA GLN A 110 10.21 -2.92 -12.95
C GLN A 110 9.11 -2.43 -13.91
N LYS A 111 8.88 -3.13 -15.04
CA LYS A 111 7.77 -2.76 -15.94
C LYS A 111 6.42 -2.88 -15.23
N ALA A 112 6.21 -3.95 -14.46
CA ALA A 112 4.97 -4.13 -13.73
C ALA A 112 4.73 -3.01 -12.70
N THR A 113 5.76 -2.62 -11.94
CA THR A 113 5.66 -1.52 -10.97
C THR A 113 5.46 -0.16 -11.66
N ASP A 114 6.20 0.13 -12.73
CA ASP A 114 6.10 1.37 -13.51
C ASP A 114 4.71 1.62 -14.10
N ILE A 115 4.01 0.56 -14.54
CA ILE A 115 2.66 0.67 -15.11
C ILE A 115 1.55 0.71 -14.06
N GLY A 116 1.90 0.68 -12.77
CA GLY A 116 0.98 0.90 -11.66
C GLY A 116 0.53 -0.36 -10.93
N ALA A 117 1.24 -1.49 -11.05
CA ALA A 117 1.01 -2.61 -10.15
C ALA A 117 1.29 -2.19 -8.69
N LEU A 118 0.37 -2.55 -7.80
CA LEU A 118 0.52 -2.35 -6.36
C LEU A 118 0.78 -3.66 -5.62
N GLY A 119 0.76 -4.79 -6.34
CA GLY A 119 1.24 -6.09 -5.89
C GLY A 119 1.79 -6.90 -7.06
N ILE A 120 2.83 -7.68 -6.78
CA ILE A 120 3.46 -8.57 -7.77
C ILE A 120 3.30 -10.02 -7.31
N ILE A 121 2.82 -10.87 -8.21
CA ILE A 121 2.72 -12.31 -7.99
C ILE A 121 3.89 -12.94 -8.75
N VAL A 122 4.88 -13.42 -8.01
CA VAL A 122 6.09 -14.02 -8.59
C VAL A 122 5.82 -15.50 -8.89
N PRO A 123 5.91 -15.95 -10.16
CA PRO A 123 5.65 -17.34 -10.49
C PRO A 123 6.83 -18.26 -10.16
N MET A 124 6.53 -19.55 -9.95
CA MET A 124 7.52 -20.63 -9.90
C MET A 124 8.71 -20.32 -8.97
N VAL A 125 8.44 -19.88 -7.74
CA VAL A 125 9.49 -19.64 -6.73
C VAL A 125 9.92 -20.99 -6.17
N ASP A 126 11.09 -21.47 -6.60
CA ASP A 126 11.68 -22.74 -6.18
C ASP A 126 12.93 -22.55 -5.31
N ASN A 127 13.42 -21.32 -5.18
CA ASN A 127 14.58 -20.99 -4.38
C ASN A 127 14.49 -19.57 -3.79
N VAL A 128 15.27 -19.34 -2.74
CA VAL A 128 15.29 -18.06 -2.01
C VAL A 128 15.90 -16.92 -2.82
N GLU A 129 16.84 -17.22 -3.70
CA GLU A 129 17.52 -16.20 -4.50
C GLU A 129 16.56 -15.52 -5.47
N LYS A 130 15.67 -16.29 -6.12
CA LYS A 130 14.64 -15.77 -7.00
C LYS A 130 13.75 -14.72 -6.32
N ILE A 131 13.28 -15.01 -5.11
CA ILE A 131 12.42 -14.06 -4.39
C ILE A 131 13.21 -12.86 -3.83
N ARG A 132 14.47 -13.04 -3.42
CA ARG A 132 15.33 -11.92 -3.00
C ARG A 132 15.56 -10.94 -4.15
N ASN A 133 15.84 -11.46 -5.34
CA ASN A 133 16.00 -10.66 -6.54
C ASN A 133 14.70 -9.92 -6.89
N ALA A 134 13.56 -10.62 -6.90
CA ALA A 134 12.26 -9.99 -7.14
C ALA A 134 11.94 -8.85 -6.16
N VAL A 135 12.27 -9.01 -4.87
CA VAL A 135 12.12 -7.95 -3.86
C VAL A 135 13.08 -6.78 -4.09
N THR A 136 14.28 -7.06 -4.60
CA THR A 136 15.29 -6.02 -4.89
C THR A 136 14.91 -5.18 -6.12
N TYR A 137 14.24 -5.78 -7.09
CA TYR A 137 13.85 -5.12 -8.34
C TYR A 137 12.56 -4.29 -8.24
N ALA A 138 11.74 -4.55 -7.21
CA ALA A 138 10.43 -3.91 -6.99
C ALA A 138 10.54 -2.59 -6.20
#